data_AF-A0A957BZA5-F1
#
_entry.id   AF-A0A957BZA5-F1
#
_cell.length_a   1.000
_cell.length_b   1.000
_cell.length_c   1.000
_cell.angle_alpha   90.00
_cell.angle_beta   90.00
_cell.angle_gamma   90.00
#
_symmetry.space_group_name_H-M   'P 1'
#
loop_
_entity.id
_entity.type
_entity.pdbx_description
1 polymer ?
#
loop_
_entity_poly.entity_id
_entity_poly.type
_entity_poly.pdbx_seq_one_letter_code
_entity_poly.pdbx_strand_id
1 'polypeptide(L)'
;AIAYTVYGRWTAILTAIIAFSSFTLHMTTMLRHDASFILLVAVALLLYAQATQRQKPTWHFGVGFIIGLSWYTHYHAVLVGPMIGVAFYLIFLLRREKKMNLTWRAFAYYVAGGLLGAAIVFITSKLPYWDILSQVREPRTPESIIEYLQTAWFYARLGWLDPIERMFIVFSLASVLYKPREFDLALGSFVLLFLAALGFFGDTLLAYYTTHMVTAVILLHSRLFLKLWDHLPSPQLAALVTAMLIFAPVLGATTPFFALVGNYPMLRTTPPVVQWIEEHIPTGAVIVSHDWHYPFLAQDYTMYTSFSWASATPNISDNYADEDAFWDEVNFDVFVYDPNAAGAFIVEPFAMSDYFAERGYQRIMLPPEELPYIPMPPDPFTIPGEKRDIMIYVRDGLLE
;
A
#
# COMPACT_ATOMS: atom_id res chain seq x y z
N ALA A 1 -15.84 8.90 14.56
CA ALA A 1 -16.74 10.02 14.21
C ALA A 1 -17.73 9.67 13.09
N ILE A 2 -17.27 9.29 11.88
CA ILE A 2 -18.14 8.94 10.74
C ILE A 2 -19.20 7.90 11.12
N ALA A 3 -18.76 6.78 11.68
CA ALA A 3 -19.65 5.70 12.11
C ALA A 3 -20.68 6.16 13.16
N TYR A 4 -20.32 7.06 14.07
CA TYR A 4 -21.27 7.65 15.02
C TYR A 4 -22.35 8.44 14.30
N THR A 5 -21.91 9.30 13.36
CA THR A 5 -22.76 10.15 12.55
C THR A 5 -23.74 9.34 11.69
N VAL A 6 -23.27 8.28 11.02
CA VAL A 6 -24.07 7.53 10.03
C VAL A 6 -24.82 6.33 10.63
N TYR A 7 -24.22 5.65 11.61
CA TYR A 7 -24.68 4.35 12.11
C TYR A 7 -25.00 4.32 13.61
N GLY A 8 -24.46 5.26 14.39
CA GLY A 8 -24.71 5.38 15.82
C GLY A 8 -23.53 4.95 16.70
N ARG A 9 -23.72 5.03 18.02
CA ARG A 9 -22.66 4.89 19.04
C ARG A 9 -21.91 3.57 18.98
N TRP A 10 -22.62 2.46 18.92
CA TRP A 10 -21.99 1.14 18.98
C TRP A 10 -21.15 0.84 17.74
N THR A 11 -21.62 1.26 16.54
CA THR A 11 -20.81 1.16 15.32
C THR A 11 -19.58 2.03 15.41
N ALA A 12 -19.68 3.20 16.02
CA ALA A 12 -18.51 4.06 16.23
C ALA A 12 -17.44 3.43 17.12
N ILE A 13 -17.86 2.78 18.22
CA ILE A 13 -16.94 2.10 19.13
C ILE A 13 -16.25 0.94 18.41
N LEU A 14 -17.02 0.11 17.70
CA LEU A 14 -16.45 -1.03 16.98
C LEU A 14 -15.55 -0.60 15.82
N THR A 15 -15.93 0.42 15.06
CA THR A 15 -15.08 1.01 14.03
C THR A 15 -13.78 1.54 14.62
N ALA A 16 -13.83 2.19 15.80
CA ALA A 16 -12.61 2.66 16.47
C ALA A 16 -11.71 1.51 16.90
N ILE A 17 -12.29 0.42 17.43
CA ILE A 17 -11.57 -0.79 17.83
C ILE A 17 -10.88 -1.42 16.60
N ILE A 18 -11.64 -1.70 15.52
CA ILE A 18 -11.09 -2.33 14.31
C ILE A 18 -10.01 -1.43 13.68
N ALA A 19 -10.26 -0.12 13.60
CA ALA A 19 -9.29 0.84 13.07
C ALA A 19 -8.02 0.90 13.92
N PHE A 20 -8.14 0.89 15.25
CA PHE A 20 -6.99 0.89 16.14
C PHE A 20 -6.17 -0.40 16.02
N SER A 21 -6.82 -1.57 15.97
CA SER A 21 -6.15 -2.85 15.73
C SER A 21 -5.42 -2.88 14.39
N SER A 22 -6.10 -2.45 13.32
CA SER A 22 -5.52 -2.37 11.98
C SER A 22 -4.36 -1.37 11.90
N PHE A 23 -4.49 -0.22 12.53
CA PHE A 23 -3.45 0.81 12.59
C PHE A 23 -2.23 0.35 13.38
N THR A 24 -2.44 -0.31 14.53
CA THR A 24 -1.33 -0.83 15.35
C THR A 24 -0.50 -1.83 14.55
N LEU A 25 -1.13 -2.73 13.79
CA LEU A 25 -0.44 -3.68 12.91
C LEU A 25 0.35 -3.02 11.78
N HIS A 26 -0.26 -2.01 11.16
CA HIS A 26 0.37 -1.28 10.07
C HIS A 26 1.57 -0.46 10.56
N MET A 27 1.45 0.21 11.71
CA MET A 27 2.55 1.01 12.30
C MET A 27 3.66 0.17 12.91
N THR A 28 3.37 -1.04 13.42
CA THR A 28 4.42 -1.97 13.87
C THR A 28 5.23 -2.56 12.71
N THR A 29 4.74 -2.43 11.47
CA THR A 29 5.39 -3.00 10.29
C THR A 29 6.02 -1.94 9.39
N MET A 30 5.43 -0.74 9.22
CA MET A 30 6.03 0.34 8.43
C MET A 30 5.52 1.74 8.86
N LEU A 31 6.42 2.67 9.21
CA LEU A 31 6.11 4.11 9.31
C LEU A 31 6.02 4.70 7.89
N ARG A 32 4.82 4.70 7.29
CA ARG A 32 4.61 5.15 5.90
C ARG A 32 3.53 6.23 5.75
N HIS A 33 3.62 6.95 4.63
CA HIS A 33 2.72 8.03 4.20
C HIS A 33 1.28 7.55 3.86
N ASP A 34 1.05 6.24 3.88
CA ASP A 34 -0.27 5.60 3.77
C ASP A 34 -1.25 6.03 4.86
N ALA A 35 -0.78 6.18 6.10
CA ALA A 35 -1.61 6.57 7.24
C ALA A 35 -2.22 7.97 7.04
N SER A 36 -1.45 8.91 6.48
CA SER A 36 -1.92 10.25 6.16
C SER A 36 -3.02 10.22 5.11
N PHE A 37 -2.93 9.32 4.12
CA PHE A 37 -3.97 9.17 3.10
C PHE A 37 -5.27 8.60 3.66
N ILE A 38 -5.19 7.53 4.47
CA ILE A 38 -6.34 6.94 5.16
C ILE A 38 -7.07 8.01 5.97
N LEU A 39 -6.31 8.82 6.70
CA LEU A 39 -6.85 9.93 7.49
C LEU A 39 -7.59 10.95 6.61
N LEU A 40 -7.00 11.37 5.47
CA LEU A 40 -7.64 12.33 4.56
C LEU A 40 -8.95 11.79 3.97
N VAL A 41 -8.99 10.52 3.56
CA VAL A 41 -10.23 9.87 3.10
C VAL A 41 -11.26 9.80 4.23
N ALA A 42 -10.85 9.46 5.45
CA ALA A 42 -11.75 9.44 6.61
C ALA A 42 -12.30 10.83 6.94
N VAL A 43 -11.48 11.88 6.92
CA VAL A 43 -11.94 13.25 7.14
C VAL A 43 -12.89 13.69 6.03
N ALA A 44 -12.60 13.38 4.77
CA ALA A 44 -13.48 13.67 3.65
C ALA A 44 -14.85 12.98 3.81
N LEU A 45 -14.88 11.69 4.18
CA LEU A 45 -16.12 10.95 4.44
C LEU A 45 -16.88 11.50 5.65
N LEU A 46 -16.18 11.98 6.69
CA LEU A 46 -16.80 12.64 7.84
C LEU A 46 -17.46 13.95 7.43
N LEU A 47 -16.74 14.81 6.70
CA LEU A 47 -17.28 16.06 6.18
C LEU A 47 -18.47 15.80 5.27
N TYR A 48 -18.41 14.76 4.44
CA TYR A 48 -19.51 14.35 3.59
C TYR A 48 -20.75 13.94 4.41
N ALA A 49 -20.57 13.11 5.44
CA ALA A 49 -21.66 12.71 6.33
C ALA A 49 -22.26 13.92 7.08
N GLN A 50 -21.43 14.87 7.52
CA GLN A 50 -21.87 16.09 8.18
C GLN A 50 -22.57 17.05 7.20
N ALA A 51 -22.08 17.17 5.97
CA ALA A 51 -22.64 18.04 4.93
C ALA A 51 -24.04 17.59 4.52
N THR A 52 -24.22 16.27 4.33
CA THR A 52 -25.51 15.66 4.01
C THR A 52 -26.51 15.79 5.16
N GLN A 53 -26.10 15.52 6.41
CA GLN A 53 -26.97 15.70 7.57
C GLN A 53 -27.42 17.15 7.78
N ARG A 54 -26.50 18.10 7.61
CA ARG A 54 -26.78 19.54 7.80
C ARG A 54 -27.40 20.19 6.56
N GLN A 55 -27.48 19.47 5.45
CA GLN A 55 -27.97 19.96 4.16
C GLN A 55 -27.24 21.24 3.69
N LYS A 56 -25.93 21.34 3.97
CA LYS A 56 -25.12 22.51 3.61
C LYS A 56 -24.26 22.21 2.38
N PRO A 57 -24.66 22.66 1.17
CA PRO A 57 -23.96 22.34 -0.07
C PRO A 57 -22.50 22.83 -0.08
N THR A 58 -22.21 23.94 0.61
CA THR A 58 -20.84 24.50 0.71
C THR A 58 -19.87 23.60 1.45
N TRP A 59 -20.34 22.72 2.35
CA TRP A 59 -19.46 21.79 3.06
C TRP A 59 -18.88 20.71 2.15
N HIS A 60 -19.54 20.42 1.03
CA HIS A 60 -19.03 19.51 0.01
C HIS A 60 -17.79 20.07 -0.69
N PHE A 61 -17.58 21.39 -0.69
CA PHE A 61 -16.32 22.00 -1.10
C PHE A 61 -15.15 21.49 -0.26
N GLY A 62 -15.31 21.44 1.07
CA GLY A 62 -14.30 20.90 1.98
C GLY A 62 -14.01 19.42 1.73
N VAL A 63 -15.05 18.62 1.41
CA VAL A 63 -14.88 17.22 1.00
C VAL A 63 -14.00 17.12 -0.24
N GLY A 64 -14.33 17.87 -1.28
CA GLY A 64 -13.57 17.91 -2.52
C GLY A 64 -12.13 18.35 -2.27
N PHE A 65 -11.95 19.46 -1.56
CA PHE A 65 -10.66 20.06 -1.26
C PHE A 65 -9.70 19.09 -0.55
N ILE A 66 -10.18 18.40 0.49
CA ILE A 66 -9.36 17.40 1.22
C ILE A 66 -8.96 16.24 0.31
N ILE A 67 -9.87 15.75 -0.54
CA ILE A 67 -9.53 14.72 -1.51
C ILE A 67 -8.55 15.24 -2.57
N GLY A 68 -8.68 16.48 -3.03
CA GLY A 68 -7.69 17.09 -3.92
C GLY A 68 -6.29 17.15 -3.27
N LEU A 69 -6.21 17.60 -2.02
CA LEU A 69 -4.97 17.64 -1.24
C LEU A 69 -4.37 16.27 -0.96
N SER A 70 -5.18 15.21 -0.95
CA SER A 70 -4.70 13.84 -0.74
C SER A 70 -3.72 13.36 -1.80
N TRP A 71 -3.61 14.07 -2.93
CA TRP A 71 -2.57 13.86 -3.93
C TRP A 71 -1.14 14.19 -3.46
N TYR A 72 -0.99 14.89 -2.34
CA TYR A 72 0.32 15.06 -1.69
C TYR A 72 0.89 13.74 -1.16
N THR A 73 0.04 12.83 -0.66
CA THR A 73 0.53 11.63 0.00
C THR A 73 0.89 10.53 -1.00
N HIS A 74 0.09 10.38 -2.07
CA HIS A 74 0.29 9.34 -3.09
C HIS A 74 -0.11 9.85 -4.45
N TYR A 75 0.67 9.57 -5.49
CA TYR A 75 0.34 10.07 -6.83
C TYR A 75 -0.91 9.40 -7.45
N HIS A 76 -1.20 8.16 -7.09
CA HIS A 76 -2.40 7.43 -7.52
C HIS A 76 -3.68 7.87 -6.83
N ALA A 77 -3.59 8.68 -5.78
CA ALA A 77 -4.74 9.31 -5.13
C ALA A 77 -5.63 10.10 -6.10
N VAL A 78 -5.08 10.49 -7.26
CA VAL A 78 -5.78 11.25 -8.30
C VAL A 78 -7.11 10.61 -8.71
N LEU A 79 -7.24 9.28 -8.68
CA LEU A 79 -8.51 8.61 -9.05
C LEU A 79 -9.50 8.48 -7.88
N VAL A 80 -9.07 8.67 -6.62
CA VAL A 80 -9.97 8.61 -5.45
C VAL A 80 -11.02 9.72 -5.50
N GLY A 81 -10.66 10.90 -5.99
CA GLY A 81 -11.61 11.99 -6.25
C GLY A 81 -12.75 11.56 -7.18
N PRO A 82 -12.46 11.22 -8.45
CA PRO A 82 -13.46 10.71 -9.38
C PRO A 82 -14.31 9.57 -8.79
N MET A 83 -13.73 8.60 -8.10
CA MET A 83 -14.48 7.49 -7.49
C MET A 83 -15.45 7.97 -6.41
N ILE A 84 -15.02 8.84 -5.50
CA ILE A 84 -15.91 9.42 -4.47
C ILE A 84 -17.01 10.25 -5.15
N GLY A 85 -16.66 11.04 -6.16
CA GLY A 85 -17.62 11.79 -6.97
C GLY A 85 -18.70 10.89 -7.57
N VAL A 86 -18.33 9.77 -8.19
CA VAL A 86 -19.27 8.82 -8.77
C VAL A 86 -20.09 8.11 -7.68
N ALA A 87 -19.40 7.50 -6.72
CA ALA A 87 -20.00 6.63 -5.71
C ALA A 87 -20.93 7.37 -4.75
N PHE A 88 -20.58 8.59 -4.33
CA PHE A 88 -21.31 9.34 -3.31
C PHE A 88 -22.21 10.44 -3.88
N TYR A 89 -21.95 10.96 -5.09
CA TYR A 89 -22.78 12.02 -5.66
C TYR A 89 -23.55 11.52 -6.88
N LEU A 90 -22.85 11.06 -7.92
CA LEU A 90 -23.45 10.84 -9.23
C LEU A 90 -24.55 9.76 -9.19
N ILE A 91 -24.31 8.63 -8.53
CA ILE A 91 -25.30 7.55 -8.40
C ILE A 91 -26.60 8.06 -7.75
N PHE A 92 -26.50 8.87 -6.69
CA PHE A 92 -27.67 9.36 -5.95
C PHE A 92 -28.37 10.54 -6.63
N LEU A 93 -27.61 11.41 -7.32
CA LEU A 93 -28.16 12.48 -8.15
C LEU A 93 -28.97 11.91 -9.32
N LEU A 94 -28.45 10.87 -9.99
CA LEU A 94 -29.13 10.21 -11.10
C LEU A 94 -30.37 9.45 -10.65
N ARG A 95 -30.34 8.81 -9.48
CA ARG A 95 -31.49 8.14 -8.88
C ARG A 95 -32.55 9.08 -8.30
N ARG A 96 -32.26 10.39 -8.22
CA ARG A 96 -33.13 11.41 -7.58
C ARG A 96 -33.55 10.99 -6.16
N GLU A 97 -32.64 10.38 -5.41
CA GLU A 97 -32.90 9.87 -4.07
C GLU A 97 -33.15 11.01 -3.08
N LYS A 98 -34.42 11.22 -2.71
CA LYS A 98 -34.86 12.31 -1.83
C LYS A 98 -34.22 12.24 -0.43
N LYS A 99 -33.85 11.04 0.03
CA LYS A 99 -33.35 10.81 1.40
C LYS A 99 -31.96 11.38 1.66
N MET A 100 -31.10 11.44 0.64
CA MET A 100 -29.74 11.98 0.76
C MET A 100 -29.71 13.51 0.61
N ASN A 101 -30.79 14.10 0.09
CA ASN A 101 -30.94 15.53 -0.20
C ASN A 101 -29.73 16.15 -0.94
N LEU A 102 -29.11 15.35 -1.81
CA LEU A 102 -27.99 15.77 -2.65
C LEU A 102 -28.51 16.61 -3.81
N THR A 103 -27.80 17.70 -4.11
CA THR A 103 -28.13 18.60 -5.22
C THR A 103 -26.96 18.70 -6.19
N TRP A 104 -27.23 19.06 -7.45
CA TRP A 104 -26.17 19.40 -8.41
C TRP A 104 -25.23 20.49 -7.89
N ARG A 105 -25.72 21.39 -7.04
CA ARG A 105 -24.89 22.39 -6.36
C ARG A 105 -23.88 21.75 -5.41
N ALA A 106 -24.28 20.75 -4.62
CA ALA A 106 -23.37 20.03 -3.74
C ALA A 106 -22.25 19.32 -4.53
N PHE A 107 -22.60 18.68 -5.66
CA PHE A 107 -21.61 18.08 -6.54
C PHE A 107 -20.69 19.12 -7.19
N ALA A 108 -21.22 20.26 -7.64
CA ALA A 108 -20.40 21.35 -8.18
C ALA A 108 -19.41 21.89 -7.15
N TYR A 109 -19.84 22.09 -5.89
CA TYR A 109 -18.93 22.48 -4.80
C TYR A 109 -17.85 21.43 -4.55
N TYR A 110 -18.22 20.14 -4.54
CA TYR A 110 -17.26 19.04 -4.44
C TYR A 110 -16.22 19.08 -5.56
N VAL A 111 -16.64 19.20 -6.82
CA VAL A 111 -15.73 19.29 -7.97
C VAL A 111 -14.83 20.53 -7.85
N ALA A 112 -15.40 21.70 -7.54
CA ALA A 112 -14.63 22.94 -7.39
C ALA A 112 -13.58 22.84 -6.27
N GLY A 113 -13.94 22.27 -5.12
CA GLY A 113 -13.00 22.03 -4.03
C GLY A 113 -11.89 21.05 -4.43
N GLY A 114 -12.26 19.94 -5.09
CA GLY A 114 -11.31 18.93 -5.57
C GLY A 114 -10.31 19.49 -6.57
N LEU A 115 -10.77 20.25 -7.56
CA LEU A 115 -9.91 20.91 -8.53
C LEU A 115 -8.96 21.92 -7.87
N LEU A 116 -9.45 22.71 -6.91
CA LEU A 116 -8.57 23.64 -6.18
C LEU A 116 -7.50 22.90 -5.38
N GLY A 117 -7.88 21.86 -4.63
CA GLY A 117 -6.92 21.06 -3.86
C GLY A 117 -5.88 20.40 -4.76
N ALA A 118 -6.33 19.79 -5.86
CA ALA A 118 -5.44 19.17 -6.84
C ALA A 118 -4.52 20.20 -7.53
N ALA A 119 -5.02 21.39 -7.85
CA ALA A 119 -4.22 22.46 -8.43
C ALA A 119 -3.12 22.94 -7.47
N ILE A 120 -3.43 23.08 -6.17
CA ILE A 120 -2.43 23.41 -5.15
C ILE A 120 -1.34 22.35 -5.10
N VAL A 121 -1.71 21.06 -5.06
CA VAL A 121 -0.73 19.96 -5.05
C VAL A 121 0.10 19.97 -6.32
N PHE A 122 -0.54 20.14 -7.48
CA PHE A 122 0.13 20.17 -8.77
C PHE A 122 1.17 21.29 -8.82
N ILE A 123 0.77 22.53 -8.52
CA ILE A 123 1.63 23.71 -8.59
C ILE A 123 2.81 23.61 -7.61
N THR A 124 2.58 23.09 -6.40
CA THR A 124 3.59 23.11 -5.33
C THR A 124 4.46 21.86 -5.25
N SER A 125 4.01 20.71 -5.77
CA SER A 125 4.72 19.44 -5.64
C SER A 125 4.96 18.66 -6.93
N LYS A 126 4.20 18.93 -8.00
CA LYS A 126 4.35 18.19 -9.27
C LYS A 126 5.04 19.05 -10.31
N LEU A 127 4.57 20.28 -10.51
CA LEU A 127 5.11 21.22 -11.47
C LEU A 127 6.61 21.52 -11.25
N PRO A 128 7.12 21.70 -10.01
CA PRO A 128 8.55 21.96 -9.81
C PRO A 128 9.46 20.77 -10.16
N TYR A 129 8.90 19.56 -10.21
CA TYR A 129 9.61 18.31 -10.47
C TYR A 129 9.08 17.63 -11.73
N TRP A 130 8.41 18.37 -12.61
CA TRP A 130 7.65 17.80 -13.73
C TRP A 130 8.54 17.01 -14.68
N ASP A 131 9.72 17.53 -14.99
CA ASP A 131 10.65 16.89 -15.92
C ASP A 131 11.06 15.49 -15.43
N ILE A 132 11.39 15.35 -14.14
CA ILE A 132 11.71 14.07 -13.49
C ILE A 132 10.49 13.16 -13.47
N LEU A 133 9.34 13.71 -13.06
CA LEU A 133 8.10 12.93 -12.96
C LEU A 133 7.67 12.37 -14.31
N SER A 134 7.90 13.11 -15.40
CA SER A 134 7.56 12.69 -16.76
C SER A 134 8.46 11.58 -17.31
N GLN A 135 9.66 11.43 -16.75
CA GLN A 135 10.64 10.41 -17.14
C GLN A 135 10.51 9.12 -16.32
N VAL A 136 10.17 9.24 -15.03
CA VAL A 136 10.12 8.10 -14.08
C VAL A 136 8.71 7.52 -13.93
N ARG A 137 7.66 8.27 -14.28
CA ARG A 137 6.27 7.84 -14.12
C ARG A 137 5.56 7.83 -15.45
N GLU A 138 5.71 6.75 -16.20
CA GLU A 138 4.71 6.38 -17.18
C GLU A 138 3.52 5.76 -16.42
N PRO A 139 2.37 6.46 -16.26
CA PRO A 139 1.16 5.75 -15.89
C PRO A 139 0.95 4.68 -16.95
N ARG A 140 0.87 3.41 -16.54
CA ARG A 140 0.53 2.33 -17.46
C ARG A 140 -0.75 2.73 -18.15
N THR A 141 -0.62 3.13 -19.40
CA THR A 141 -1.73 3.47 -20.25
C THR A 141 -2.02 2.18 -20.98
N PRO A 142 -3.05 1.40 -20.57
CA PRO A 142 -3.29 0.10 -21.16
C PRO A 142 -3.39 0.28 -22.68
N GLU A 143 -2.64 -0.51 -23.45
CA GLU A 143 -2.61 -0.41 -24.90
C GLU A 143 -3.98 -0.79 -25.51
N SER A 144 -4.79 -1.52 -24.74
CA SER A 144 -6.15 -1.89 -25.11
C SER A 144 -7.09 -2.03 -23.92
N ILE A 145 -8.40 -2.00 -24.21
CA ILE A 145 -9.46 -2.32 -23.23
C ILE A 145 -9.29 -3.77 -22.72
N ILE A 146 -8.82 -4.70 -23.55
CA ILE A 146 -8.63 -6.10 -23.16
C ILE A 146 -7.56 -6.19 -22.08
N GLU A 147 -6.42 -5.54 -22.27
CA GLU A 147 -5.33 -5.48 -21.29
C GLU A 147 -5.82 -4.85 -19.97
N TYR A 148 -6.51 -3.70 -20.04
CA TYR A 148 -7.13 -3.08 -18.88
C TYR A 148 -8.04 -4.06 -18.12
N LEU A 149 -8.92 -4.78 -18.83
CA LEU A 149 -9.85 -5.72 -18.22
C LEU A 149 -9.14 -6.91 -17.59
N GLN A 150 -8.06 -7.41 -18.20
CA GLN A 150 -7.24 -8.48 -17.63
C GLN A 150 -6.60 -8.04 -16.32
N THR A 151 -6.03 -6.85 -16.28
CA THR A 151 -5.41 -6.26 -15.08
C THR A 151 -6.45 -5.96 -14.01
N ALA A 152 -7.56 -5.30 -14.37
CA ALA A 152 -8.67 -5.07 -13.45
C ALA A 152 -9.25 -6.39 -12.89
N TRP A 153 -9.34 -7.44 -13.71
CA TRP A 153 -9.78 -8.76 -13.28
C TRP A 153 -8.77 -9.45 -12.35
N PHE A 154 -7.46 -9.29 -12.59
CA PHE A 154 -6.43 -9.74 -11.66
C PHE A 154 -6.64 -9.10 -10.27
N TYR A 155 -6.84 -7.78 -10.22
CA TYR A 155 -7.08 -7.09 -8.95
C TYR A 155 -8.42 -7.46 -8.31
N ALA A 156 -9.48 -7.58 -9.09
CA ALA A 156 -10.82 -7.94 -8.61
C ALA A 156 -10.89 -9.36 -8.01
N ARG A 157 -9.99 -10.27 -8.42
CA ARG A 157 -9.87 -11.61 -7.82
C ARG A 157 -9.30 -11.58 -6.40
N LEU A 158 -8.65 -10.48 -6.00
CA LEU A 158 -8.02 -10.30 -4.68
C LEU A 158 -7.02 -11.43 -4.34
N GLY A 159 -6.57 -12.18 -5.34
CA GLY A 159 -5.71 -13.37 -5.18
C GLY A 159 -4.33 -13.04 -4.60
N TRP A 160 -3.94 -11.79 -4.78
CA TRP A 160 -2.73 -11.18 -4.29
C TRP A 160 -2.84 -10.76 -2.81
N LEU A 161 -4.01 -10.51 -2.25
CA LEU A 161 -4.16 -10.19 -0.83
C LEU A 161 -4.03 -11.43 0.06
N ASP A 162 -3.57 -11.23 1.30
CA ASP A 162 -3.62 -12.26 2.34
C ASP A 162 -5.07 -12.79 2.49
N PRO A 163 -5.27 -14.10 2.74
CA PRO A 163 -6.61 -14.67 2.90
C PRO A 163 -7.51 -13.91 3.88
N ILE A 164 -6.95 -13.37 4.97
CA ILE A 164 -7.69 -12.59 5.96
C ILE A 164 -8.17 -11.27 5.35
N GLU A 165 -7.28 -10.50 4.71
CA GLU A 165 -7.62 -9.23 4.07
C GLU A 165 -8.66 -9.41 2.96
N ARG A 166 -8.49 -10.46 2.15
CA ARG A 166 -9.46 -10.87 1.13
C ARG A 166 -10.83 -11.15 1.73
N MET A 167 -10.88 -11.93 2.82
CA MET A 167 -12.13 -12.20 3.53
C MET A 167 -12.78 -10.91 4.06
N PHE A 168 -11.99 -9.98 4.61
CA PHE A 168 -12.50 -8.69 5.08
C PHE A 168 -13.15 -7.87 3.97
N ILE A 169 -12.52 -7.78 2.79
CA ILE A 169 -13.10 -7.06 1.63
C ILE A 169 -14.37 -7.75 1.14
N VAL A 170 -14.35 -9.07 0.97
CA VAL A 170 -15.51 -9.85 0.49
C VAL A 170 -16.68 -9.71 1.45
N PHE A 171 -16.47 -9.88 2.76
CA PHE A 171 -17.53 -9.70 3.75
C PHE A 171 -18.04 -8.25 3.82
N SER A 172 -17.16 -7.27 3.65
CA SER A 172 -17.57 -5.87 3.60
C SER A 172 -18.46 -5.59 2.39
N LEU A 173 -18.14 -6.12 1.22
CA LEU A 173 -18.98 -6.01 0.03
C LEU A 173 -20.30 -6.78 0.19
N ALA A 174 -20.27 -7.99 0.75
CA ALA A 174 -21.48 -8.75 1.06
C ALA A 174 -22.39 -8.00 2.05
N SER A 175 -21.81 -7.25 2.99
CA SER A 175 -22.58 -6.46 3.96
C SER A 175 -23.46 -5.38 3.33
N VAL A 176 -23.04 -4.86 2.17
CA VAL A 176 -23.78 -3.87 1.40
C VAL A 176 -25.12 -4.46 0.97
N LEU A 177 -25.15 -5.74 0.61
CA LEU A 177 -26.36 -6.44 0.17
C LEU A 177 -27.29 -6.79 1.34
N TYR A 178 -26.77 -6.90 2.56
CA TYR A 178 -27.55 -7.26 3.74
C TYR A 178 -28.22 -6.03 4.37
N LYS A 179 -29.49 -5.76 4.01
CA LYS A 179 -30.28 -4.58 4.46
C LYS A 179 -29.55 -3.26 4.13
N PRO A 180 -29.42 -2.91 2.82
CA PRO A 180 -28.66 -1.74 2.38
C PRO A 180 -29.22 -0.42 2.93
N ARG A 181 -28.33 0.48 3.35
CA ARG A 181 -28.59 1.93 3.36
C ARG A 181 -27.89 2.57 2.18
N GLU A 182 -28.33 3.76 1.80
CA GLU A 182 -27.74 4.56 0.73
C GLU A 182 -26.23 4.76 0.94
N PHE A 183 -25.81 5.04 2.19
CA PHE A 183 -24.38 5.17 2.50
C PHE A 183 -23.58 3.87 2.33
N ASP A 184 -24.18 2.68 2.54
CA ASP A 184 -23.47 1.41 2.29
C ASP A 184 -23.28 1.18 0.80
N LEU A 185 -24.32 1.47 0.01
CA LEU A 185 -24.26 1.37 -1.44
C LEU A 185 -23.17 2.30 -1.98
N ALA A 186 -23.03 3.50 -1.42
CA ALA A 186 -21.96 4.43 -1.74
C ALA A 186 -20.58 3.86 -1.41
N LEU A 187 -20.39 3.35 -0.18
CA LEU A 187 -19.12 2.73 0.25
C LEU A 187 -18.77 1.50 -0.60
N GLY A 188 -19.73 0.61 -0.86
CA GLY A 188 -19.53 -0.56 -1.71
C GLY A 188 -19.19 -0.20 -3.15
N SER A 189 -19.90 0.79 -3.73
CA SER A 189 -19.59 1.30 -5.06
C SER A 189 -18.19 1.92 -5.11
N PHE A 190 -17.78 2.65 -4.07
CA PHE A 190 -16.44 3.19 -3.97
C PHE A 190 -15.37 2.09 -3.98
N VAL A 191 -15.54 1.03 -3.18
CA VAL A 191 -14.62 -0.13 -3.16
C VAL A 191 -14.54 -0.78 -4.54
N LEU A 192 -15.67 -1.03 -5.20
CA LEU A 192 -15.69 -1.65 -6.53
C LEU A 192 -15.05 -0.78 -7.61
N LEU A 193 -15.34 0.53 -7.62
CA LEU A 193 -14.73 1.47 -8.55
C LEU A 193 -13.22 1.59 -8.30
N PHE A 194 -12.78 1.53 -7.05
CA PHE A 194 -11.38 1.52 -6.70
C PHE A 194 -10.67 0.30 -7.26
N LEU A 195 -11.21 -0.90 -7.01
CA LEU A 195 -10.68 -2.15 -7.57
C LEU A 195 -10.61 -2.14 -9.10
N ALA A 196 -11.62 -1.57 -9.77
CA ALA A 196 -11.61 -1.44 -11.22
C ALA A 196 -10.51 -0.50 -11.70
N ALA A 197 -10.32 0.64 -11.03
CA ALA A 197 -9.33 1.62 -11.43
C ALA A 197 -7.88 1.21 -11.18
N LEU A 198 -7.63 0.21 -10.32
CA LEU A 198 -6.30 -0.43 -10.23
C LEU A 198 -5.86 -0.99 -11.59
N GLY A 199 -6.79 -1.32 -12.49
CA GLY A 199 -6.50 -1.68 -13.88
C GLY A 199 -5.75 -0.61 -14.68
N PHE A 200 -5.80 0.66 -14.29
CA PHE A 200 -5.07 1.77 -14.93
C PHE A 200 -3.67 2.00 -14.34
N PHE A 201 -3.23 1.21 -13.35
CA PHE A 201 -2.05 1.51 -12.57
C PHE A 201 -0.99 0.40 -12.46
N GLY A 202 -1.21 -0.82 -12.99
CA GLY A 202 -0.23 -1.93 -12.89
C GLY A 202 1.16 -1.53 -13.40
N ASP A 203 2.30 -1.85 -12.78
CA ASP A 203 2.68 -3.10 -12.12
C ASP A 203 3.71 -2.90 -10.96
N THR A 204 3.79 -3.88 -10.06
CA THR A 204 4.75 -4.09 -8.92
C THR A 204 4.54 -3.36 -7.59
N LEU A 205 4.32 -2.05 -7.51
CA LEU A 205 4.21 -1.34 -6.21
C LEU A 205 2.79 -1.37 -5.59
N LEU A 206 1.86 -2.15 -6.17
CA LEU A 206 0.42 -1.97 -5.94
C LEU A 206 -0.19 -2.60 -4.69
N ALA A 207 0.55 -3.45 -3.96
CA ALA A 207 0.02 -4.06 -2.74
C ALA A 207 -0.42 -2.99 -1.70
N TYR A 208 0.20 -1.80 -1.76
CA TYR A 208 -0.07 -0.69 -0.85
C TYR A 208 -1.30 0.16 -1.22
N TYR A 209 -1.91 -0.01 -2.41
CA TYR A 209 -3.04 0.85 -2.82
C TYR A 209 -4.39 0.41 -2.27
N THR A 210 -4.53 -0.79 -1.68
CA THR A 210 -5.74 -1.16 -0.93
C THR A 210 -5.94 -0.32 0.33
N THR A 211 -4.91 0.35 0.84
CA THR A 211 -4.99 1.31 1.96
C THR A 211 -6.08 2.35 1.73
N HIS A 212 -6.31 2.72 0.48
CA HIS A 212 -7.28 3.74 0.07
C HIS A 212 -8.73 3.29 0.34
N MET A 213 -8.98 1.98 0.36
CA MET A 213 -10.28 1.38 0.65
C MET A 213 -10.49 1.05 2.12
N VAL A 214 -9.43 1.06 2.95
CA VAL A 214 -9.46 0.61 4.36
C VAL A 214 -10.55 1.30 5.15
N THR A 215 -10.70 2.62 5.02
CA THR A 215 -11.76 3.34 5.74
C THR A 215 -13.16 2.83 5.37
N ALA A 216 -13.40 2.58 4.08
CA ALA A 216 -14.70 2.09 3.62
C ALA A 216 -14.96 0.65 4.07
N VAL A 217 -13.95 -0.22 3.95
CA VAL A 217 -13.98 -1.61 4.39
C VAL A 217 -14.26 -1.69 5.89
N ILE A 218 -13.52 -0.95 6.73
CA ILE A 218 -13.73 -0.95 8.19
C ILE A 218 -15.15 -0.49 8.55
N LEU A 219 -15.68 0.55 7.91
CA LEU A 219 -17.03 1.05 8.17
C LEU A 219 -18.11 0.01 7.82
N LEU A 220 -17.98 -0.63 6.65
CA LEU A 220 -18.90 -1.68 6.20
C LEU A 220 -18.82 -2.92 7.12
N HIS A 221 -17.62 -3.35 7.46
CA HIS A 221 -17.38 -4.50 8.32
C HIS A 221 -17.92 -4.29 9.73
N SER A 222 -17.65 -3.13 10.34
CA SER A 222 -18.16 -2.77 11.67
C SER A 222 -19.68 -2.81 11.72
N ARG A 223 -20.32 -2.36 10.65
CA ARG A 223 -21.77 -2.35 10.57
C ARG A 223 -22.34 -3.75 10.39
N LEU A 224 -21.76 -4.57 9.51
CA LEU A 224 -22.17 -5.97 9.33
C LEU A 224 -22.15 -6.69 10.67
N PHE A 225 -21.04 -6.52 11.39
CA PHE A 225 -20.83 -7.18 12.65
C PHE A 225 -21.92 -6.86 13.67
N LEU A 226 -22.29 -5.58 13.83
CA LEU A 226 -23.36 -5.19 14.75
C LEU A 226 -24.73 -5.70 14.33
N LYS A 227 -25.01 -5.79 13.03
CA LYS A 227 -26.25 -6.40 12.56
C LYS A 227 -26.31 -7.90 12.88
N LEU A 228 -25.18 -8.59 12.79
CA LEU A 228 -25.07 -10.02 13.11
C LEU A 228 -24.98 -10.26 14.62
N TRP A 229 -24.49 -9.28 15.38
CA TRP A 229 -24.38 -9.31 16.84
C TRP A 229 -25.71 -9.65 17.52
N ASP A 230 -26.79 -9.01 17.06
CA ASP A 230 -28.14 -9.22 17.59
C ASP A 230 -28.69 -10.63 17.31
N HIS A 231 -28.03 -11.39 16.42
CA HIS A 231 -28.41 -12.76 16.07
C HIS A 231 -27.45 -13.79 16.68
N LEU A 232 -26.44 -13.36 17.44
CA LEU A 232 -25.56 -14.28 18.13
C LEU A 232 -26.28 -14.89 19.35
N PRO A 233 -26.21 -16.21 19.55
CA PRO A 233 -26.93 -16.91 20.60
C PRO A 233 -26.51 -16.49 22.02
N SER A 234 -25.35 -15.86 22.21
CA SER A 234 -24.91 -15.41 23.54
C SER A 234 -23.96 -14.18 23.50
N PRO A 235 -23.98 -13.36 24.55
CA PRO A 235 -23.01 -12.27 24.74
C PRO A 235 -21.55 -12.74 24.78
N GLN A 236 -21.30 -13.95 25.29
CA GLN A 236 -19.96 -14.54 25.35
C GLN A 236 -19.42 -14.89 23.96
N LEU A 237 -20.27 -15.44 23.08
CA LEU A 237 -19.88 -15.68 21.69
C LEU A 237 -19.62 -14.35 20.97
N ALA A 238 -20.43 -13.34 21.26
CA ALA A 238 -20.24 -12.01 20.72
C ALA A 238 -18.89 -11.38 21.16
N ALA A 239 -18.57 -11.47 22.45
CA ALA A 239 -17.27 -11.07 22.98
C ALA A 239 -16.12 -11.87 22.34
N LEU A 240 -16.29 -13.17 22.14
CA LEU A 240 -15.30 -14.03 21.48
C LEU A 240 -15.08 -13.62 20.02
N VAL A 241 -16.13 -13.38 19.23
CA VAL A 241 -15.96 -12.96 17.83
C VAL A 241 -15.36 -11.54 17.76
N THR A 242 -15.72 -10.63 18.68
CA THR A 242 -15.05 -9.31 18.78
C THR A 242 -13.57 -9.46 19.11
N ALA A 243 -13.26 -10.31 20.09
CA ALA A 243 -11.90 -10.63 20.46
C ALA A 243 -11.16 -11.23 19.27
N MET A 244 -11.75 -12.15 18.49
CA MET A 244 -11.14 -12.66 17.27
C MET A 244 -10.97 -11.58 16.20
N LEU A 245 -11.87 -10.61 16.05
CA LEU A 245 -11.68 -9.50 15.11
C LEU A 245 -10.57 -8.52 15.55
N ILE A 246 -10.26 -8.45 16.84
CA ILE A 246 -9.16 -7.65 17.39
C ILE A 246 -7.85 -8.44 17.32
N PHE A 247 -7.88 -9.66 17.83
CA PHE A 247 -6.73 -10.52 18.02
C PHE A 247 -6.34 -11.29 16.77
N ALA A 248 -7.24 -11.69 15.88
CA ALA A 248 -6.83 -12.41 14.66
C ALA A 248 -6.03 -11.52 13.70
N PRO A 249 -6.35 -10.23 13.50
CA PRO A 249 -5.43 -9.33 12.81
C PRO A 249 -4.15 -9.13 13.62
N VAL A 250 -4.25 -8.83 14.92
CA VAL A 250 -3.09 -8.50 15.78
C VAL A 250 -2.11 -9.67 15.92
N LEU A 251 -2.61 -10.89 15.99
CA LEU A 251 -1.84 -12.13 16.07
C LEU A 251 -1.50 -12.66 14.68
N GLY A 252 -2.42 -12.58 13.72
CA GLY A 252 -2.24 -13.10 12.35
C GLY A 252 -1.20 -12.31 11.53
N ALA A 253 -1.11 -10.99 11.70
CA ALA A 253 -0.03 -10.22 11.08
C ALA A 253 1.29 -10.27 11.87
N THR A 254 1.31 -10.92 13.05
CA THR A 254 2.58 -11.30 13.66
C THR A 254 2.96 -12.68 13.13
N THR A 255 3.99 -12.70 12.28
CA THR A 255 4.75 -13.89 11.85
C THR A 255 4.79 -15.04 12.89
N PRO A 256 4.89 -14.80 14.22
CA PRO A 256 4.79 -15.87 15.23
C PRO A 256 3.51 -16.71 15.24
N PHE A 257 2.30 -16.23 14.92
CA PHE A 257 1.11 -17.10 14.98
C PHE A 257 1.07 -18.12 13.82
N PHE A 258 1.40 -17.68 12.60
CA PHE A 258 1.57 -18.60 11.48
C PHE A 258 2.74 -19.56 11.69
N ALA A 259 3.83 -19.09 12.33
CA ALA A 259 4.93 -19.95 12.71
C ALA A 259 4.52 -20.99 13.77
N LEU A 260 3.74 -20.60 14.78
CA LEU A 260 3.20 -21.50 15.80
C LEU A 260 2.24 -22.56 15.21
N VAL A 261 1.33 -22.15 14.32
CA VAL A 261 0.34 -23.07 13.71
C VAL A 261 0.97 -23.97 12.66
N GLY A 262 1.89 -23.43 11.86
CA GLY A 262 2.63 -24.17 10.83
C GLY A 262 3.84 -24.95 11.35
N ASN A 263 4.13 -24.87 12.65
CA ASN A 263 5.35 -25.38 13.28
C ASN A 263 6.64 -24.86 12.59
N TYR A 264 6.60 -23.64 12.05
CA TYR A 264 7.79 -22.95 11.54
C TYR A 264 8.62 -22.37 12.69
N PRO A 265 9.93 -22.19 12.51
CA PRO A 265 10.78 -21.53 13.50
C PRO A 265 10.24 -20.12 13.86
N MET A 266 10.02 -19.85 15.15
CA MET A 266 9.60 -18.51 15.62
C MET A 266 10.73 -17.48 15.54
N LEU A 267 11.98 -17.94 15.57
CA LEU A 267 13.15 -17.16 15.20
C LEU A 267 13.33 -17.37 13.69
N ARG A 268 13.28 -16.29 12.89
CA ARG A 268 13.71 -16.39 11.49
C ARG A 268 15.12 -16.95 11.50
N THR A 269 15.36 -18.04 10.78
CA THR A 269 16.72 -18.47 10.47
C THR A 269 17.41 -17.30 9.79
N THR A 270 18.63 -16.97 10.21
CA THR A 270 19.47 -15.97 9.53
C THR A 270 19.47 -16.29 8.05
N PRO A 271 19.05 -15.36 7.17
CA PRO A 271 19.01 -15.67 5.74
C PRO A 271 20.40 -16.06 5.23
N PRO A 272 20.52 -17.03 4.30
CA PRO A 272 21.79 -17.50 3.76
C PRO A 272 22.74 -16.37 3.33
N VAL A 273 22.21 -15.30 2.74
CA VAL A 273 23.00 -14.11 2.36
C VAL A 273 23.64 -13.45 3.57
N VAL A 274 22.87 -13.26 4.64
CA VAL A 274 23.35 -12.58 5.85
C VAL A 274 24.31 -13.47 6.59
N GLN A 275 24.00 -14.77 6.71
CA GLN A 275 24.92 -15.72 7.30
C GLN A 275 26.25 -15.71 6.54
N TRP A 276 26.20 -15.75 5.21
CA TRP A 276 27.40 -15.70 4.38
C TRP A 276 28.18 -14.39 4.59
N ILE A 277 27.51 -13.23 4.64
CA ILE A 277 28.15 -11.94 4.93
C ILE A 277 28.82 -11.94 6.31
N GLU A 278 28.10 -12.35 7.36
CA GLU A 278 28.62 -12.43 8.73
C GLU A 278 29.83 -13.37 8.86
N GLU A 279 29.90 -14.41 8.02
CA GLU A 279 31.00 -15.39 8.02
C GLU A 279 32.22 -14.94 7.22
N HIS A 280 32.07 -14.09 6.20
CA HIS A 280 33.13 -13.81 5.21
C HIS A 280 33.51 -12.34 5.06
N ILE A 281 32.72 -11.41 5.59
CA ILE A 281 32.91 -9.96 5.42
C ILE A 281 33.24 -9.34 6.78
N PRO A 282 34.31 -8.53 6.89
CA PRO A 282 34.67 -7.90 8.15
C PRO A 282 33.61 -6.87 8.57
N THR A 283 33.36 -6.77 9.88
CA THR A 283 32.47 -5.76 10.45
C THR A 283 32.95 -4.34 10.12
N GLY A 284 32.00 -3.43 9.93
CA GLY A 284 32.26 -2.06 9.49
C GLY A 284 32.36 -1.87 7.97
N ALA A 285 32.34 -2.95 7.18
CA ALA A 285 32.26 -2.87 5.72
C ALA A 285 31.00 -2.13 5.25
N VAL A 286 31.10 -1.52 4.07
CA VAL A 286 29.99 -0.81 3.42
C VAL A 286 29.23 -1.77 2.52
N ILE A 287 27.95 -2.01 2.83
CA ILE A 287 27.10 -2.96 2.11
C ILE A 287 25.98 -2.21 1.40
N VAL A 288 25.81 -2.47 0.11
CA VAL A 288 24.67 -2.04 -0.68
C VAL A 288 23.72 -3.23 -0.87
N SER A 289 22.46 -3.09 -0.45
CA SER A 289 21.45 -4.14 -0.63
C SER A 289 20.04 -3.56 -0.65
N HIS A 290 19.02 -4.38 -0.85
CA HIS A 290 17.65 -3.98 -0.50
C HIS A 290 17.53 -3.86 1.03
N ASP A 291 17.46 -2.62 1.52
CA ASP A 291 17.49 -2.25 2.95
C ASP A 291 16.34 -2.87 3.76
N TRP A 292 15.20 -3.17 3.14
CA TRP A 292 14.06 -3.80 3.81
C TRP A 292 14.20 -5.31 3.95
N HIS A 293 15.06 -5.96 3.16
CA HIS A 293 15.27 -7.40 3.22
C HIS A 293 16.32 -7.79 4.27
N TYR A 294 17.33 -6.94 4.50
CA TYR A 294 18.43 -7.23 5.41
C TYR A 294 18.69 -6.13 6.47
N PRO A 295 17.65 -5.63 7.17
CA PRO A 295 17.81 -4.48 8.09
C PRO A 295 18.69 -4.77 9.31
N PHE A 296 18.94 -6.05 9.61
CA PHE A 296 19.75 -6.49 10.75
C PHE A 296 21.26 -6.39 10.49
N LEU A 297 21.69 -6.39 9.21
CA LEU A 297 23.09 -6.08 8.86
C LEU A 297 23.47 -4.66 9.27
N ALA A 298 22.52 -3.73 9.40
CA ALA A 298 22.79 -2.35 9.79
C ALA A 298 23.34 -2.20 11.23
N GLN A 299 23.36 -3.27 12.04
CA GLN A 299 23.98 -3.25 13.36
C GLN A 299 25.51 -3.25 13.29
N ASP A 300 26.06 -4.03 12.35
CA ASP A 300 27.50 -4.29 12.24
C ASP A 300 28.13 -3.73 10.94
N TYR A 301 27.31 -3.27 9.99
CA TYR A 301 27.74 -2.79 8.68
C TYR A 301 27.15 -1.41 8.34
N THR A 302 27.85 -0.64 7.49
CA THR A 302 27.31 0.61 6.93
C THR A 302 26.44 0.26 5.73
N MET A 303 25.12 0.41 5.86
CA MET A 303 24.16 -0.03 4.85
C MET A 303 23.69 1.12 3.96
N TYR A 304 23.72 0.90 2.65
CA TYR A 304 23.07 1.73 1.63
C TYR A 304 21.99 0.92 0.92
N THR A 305 20.86 1.57 0.59
CA THR A 305 19.83 0.91 -0.23
C THR A 305 20.29 0.87 -1.68
N SER A 306 20.11 -0.27 -2.37
CA SER A 306 20.38 -0.40 -3.80
C SER A 306 19.53 0.54 -4.66
N PHE A 307 18.46 1.12 -4.09
CA PHE A 307 17.65 2.16 -4.71
C PHE A 307 18.21 3.59 -4.57
N SER A 308 19.39 3.77 -3.95
CA SER A 308 19.89 5.11 -3.60
C SER A 308 20.05 6.01 -4.82
N TRP A 309 20.62 5.48 -5.91
CA TRP A 309 20.73 6.21 -7.17
C TRP A 309 19.36 6.50 -7.80
N ALA A 310 18.52 5.47 -7.96
CA ALA A 310 17.18 5.61 -8.52
C ALA A 310 16.26 6.57 -7.71
N SER A 311 16.59 6.79 -6.43
CA SER A 311 15.87 7.69 -5.53
C SER A 311 16.57 9.03 -5.32
N ALA A 312 17.73 9.26 -5.96
CA ALA A 312 18.48 10.49 -5.82
C ALA A 312 17.68 11.68 -6.38
N THR A 313 17.55 12.74 -5.58
CA THR A 313 16.98 14.00 -6.07
C THR A 313 17.96 14.67 -7.06
N PRO A 314 17.50 15.55 -7.98
CA PRO A 314 18.39 16.26 -8.91
C PRO A 314 19.59 16.91 -8.25
N ASN A 315 19.37 17.61 -7.12
CA ASN A 315 20.46 18.25 -6.38
C ASN A 315 21.55 17.29 -5.89
N ILE A 316 21.28 15.98 -5.83
CA ILE A 316 22.24 14.93 -5.50
C ILE A 316 22.79 14.32 -6.79
N SER A 317 21.92 13.87 -7.71
CA SER A 317 22.34 13.22 -8.96
C SER A 317 23.15 14.14 -9.87
N ASP A 318 22.86 15.44 -9.89
CA ASP A 318 23.57 16.45 -10.70
C ASP A 318 25.02 16.67 -10.23
N ASN A 319 25.39 16.20 -9.04
CA ASN A 319 26.78 16.23 -8.58
C ASN A 319 27.63 15.09 -9.16
N TYR A 320 26.99 14.12 -9.83
CA TYR A 320 27.64 12.94 -10.40
C TYR A 320 27.43 12.91 -11.92
N ALA A 321 28.40 12.39 -12.65
CA ALA A 321 28.29 12.28 -14.11
C ALA A 321 27.20 11.27 -14.52
N ASP A 322 27.11 10.17 -13.78
CA ASP A 322 26.23 9.03 -14.01
C ASP A 322 26.10 8.18 -12.73
N GLU A 323 25.36 7.07 -12.83
CA GLU A 323 25.15 6.10 -11.75
C GLU A 323 26.47 5.50 -11.25
N ASP A 324 27.38 5.18 -12.16
CA ASP A 324 28.67 4.58 -11.84
C ASP A 324 29.52 5.53 -10.99
N ALA A 325 29.59 6.81 -11.36
CA ALA A 325 30.32 7.82 -10.60
C ALA A 325 29.74 8.04 -9.19
N PHE A 326 28.42 7.90 -9.02
CA PHE A 326 27.79 7.94 -7.70
C PHE A 326 28.24 6.76 -6.84
N TRP A 327 28.21 5.56 -7.41
CA TRP A 327 28.59 4.34 -6.71
C TRP A 327 30.10 4.26 -6.41
N ASP A 328 30.93 4.86 -7.25
CA ASP A 328 32.37 5.05 -7.01
C ASP A 328 32.63 5.92 -5.77
N GLU A 329 31.88 7.01 -5.60
CA GLU A 329 31.98 7.88 -4.43
C GLU A 329 31.49 7.19 -3.15
N VAL A 330 30.41 6.40 -3.24
CA VAL A 330 29.94 5.56 -2.11
C VAL A 330 31.02 4.55 -1.69
N ASN A 331 31.84 4.09 -2.65
CA ASN A 331 33.00 3.24 -2.42
C ASN A 331 32.65 1.96 -1.62
N PHE A 332 31.54 1.32 -1.96
CA PHE A 332 31.02 0.17 -1.20
C PHE A 332 31.87 -1.08 -1.31
N ASP A 333 31.86 -1.93 -0.30
CA ASP A 333 32.66 -3.15 -0.24
C ASP A 333 31.90 -4.37 -0.76
N VAL A 334 30.60 -4.42 -0.52
CA VAL A 334 29.71 -5.52 -0.94
C VAL A 334 28.45 -4.97 -1.58
N PHE A 335 27.99 -5.59 -2.67
CA PHE A 335 26.68 -5.35 -3.27
C PHE A 335 25.88 -6.64 -3.35
N VAL A 336 24.66 -6.64 -2.81
CA VAL A 336 23.75 -7.79 -2.81
C VAL A 336 22.59 -7.52 -3.76
N TYR A 337 22.49 -8.35 -4.80
CA TYR A 337 21.35 -8.41 -5.68
C TYR A 337 20.57 -9.71 -5.45
N ASP A 338 19.39 -9.58 -4.87
CA ASP A 338 18.42 -10.67 -4.79
C ASP A 338 17.37 -10.52 -5.91
N PRO A 339 17.43 -11.33 -6.98
CA PRO A 339 16.47 -11.27 -8.08
C PRO A 339 15.04 -11.67 -7.68
N ASN A 340 14.86 -12.18 -6.46
CA ASN A 340 13.57 -12.57 -5.89
C ASN A 340 12.99 -11.47 -4.97
N ALA A 341 13.77 -10.42 -4.68
CA ALA A 341 13.32 -9.29 -3.87
C ALA A 341 12.36 -8.38 -4.65
N ALA A 342 11.35 -7.86 -3.96
CA ALA A 342 10.45 -6.85 -4.52
C ALA A 342 11.23 -5.61 -4.96
N GLY A 343 11.12 -5.26 -6.25
CA GLY A 343 11.83 -4.12 -6.84
C GLY A 343 13.21 -4.43 -7.42
N ALA A 344 13.65 -5.70 -7.44
CA ALA A 344 14.90 -6.12 -8.06
C ALA A 344 15.04 -5.65 -9.51
N PHE A 345 13.94 -5.61 -10.28
CA PHE A 345 13.92 -5.16 -11.68
C PHE A 345 14.44 -3.72 -11.88
N ILE A 346 14.38 -2.85 -10.87
CA ILE A 346 14.90 -1.47 -10.95
C ILE A 346 16.43 -1.48 -10.93
N VAL A 347 17.01 -2.41 -10.20
CA VAL A 347 18.45 -2.51 -9.93
C VAL A 347 19.13 -3.52 -10.87
N GLU A 348 18.34 -4.40 -11.50
CA GLU A 348 18.81 -5.44 -12.42
C GLU A 348 19.74 -4.90 -13.54
N PRO A 349 19.48 -3.75 -14.20
CA PRO A 349 20.40 -3.21 -15.20
C PRO A 349 21.79 -2.91 -14.64
N PHE A 350 21.86 -2.34 -13.43
CA PHE A 350 23.13 -2.06 -12.76
C PHE A 350 23.81 -3.36 -12.30
N ALA A 351 23.05 -4.26 -11.67
CA ALA A 351 23.53 -5.57 -11.22
C ALA A 351 24.07 -6.47 -12.36
N MET A 352 23.65 -6.24 -13.60
CA MET A 352 24.07 -6.97 -14.79
C MET A 352 25.10 -6.21 -15.64
N SER A 353 25.48 -4.99 -15.24
CA SER A 353 26.45 -4.16 -15.96
C SER A 353 27.89 -4.63 -15.75
N ASP A 354 28.82 -4.10 -16.55
CA ASP A 354 30.25 -4.37 -16.41
C ASP A 354 30.90 -3.62 -15.22
N TYR A 355 30.15 -2.75 -14.52
CA TYR A 355 30.62 -1.94 -13.39
C TYR A 355 31.47 -2.73 -12.39
N PHE A 356 30.95 -3.87 -11.94
CA PHE A 356 31.58 -4.73 -10.94
C PHE A 356 32.87 -5.37 -11.44
N ALA A 357 32.87 -5.87 -12.68
CA ALA A 357 34.03 -6.51 -13.28
C ALA A 357 35.16 -5.49 -13.49
N GLU A 358 34.83 -4.28 -13.95
CA GLU A 358 35.81 -3.20 -14.17
C GLU A 358 36.47 -2.70 -12.88
N ARG A 359 35.79 -2.85 -11.74
CA ARG A 359 36.24 -2.34 -10.43
C ARG A 359 36.78 -3.44 -9.50
N GLY A 360 37.02 -4.63 -10.04
CA GLY A 360 37.60 -5.74 -9.27
C GLY A 360 36.66 -6.28 -8.20
N TYR A 361 35.38 -6.45 -8.52
CA TYR A 361 34.47 -7.20 -7.65
C TYR A 361 34.37 -8.66 -8.12
N GLN A 362 34.44 -9.57 -7.17
CA GLN A 362 34.18 -10.99 -7.37
C GLN A 362 32.68 -11.26 -7.23
N ARG A 363 32.11 -11.98 -8.19
CA ARG A 363 30.72 -12.40 -8.13
C ARG A 363 30.60 -13.76 -7.46
N ILE A 364 29.78 -13.83 -6.42
CA ILE A 364 29.44 -15.02 -5.65
C ILE A 364 27.97 -15.31 -5.87
N MET A 365 27.66 -16.55 -6.24
CA MET A 365 26.29 -17.02 -6.42
C MET A 365 25.88 -17.81 -5.18
N LEU A 366 24.82 -17.36 -4.51
CA LEU A 366 24.19 -18.11 -3.44
C LEU A 366 22.89 -18.73 -3.94
N PRO A 367 22.54 -19.95 -3.49
CA PRO A 367 21.24 -20.53 -3.81
C PRO A 367 20.13 -19.58 -3.36
N PRO A 368 18.99 -19.55 -4.07
CA PRO A 368 17.88 -18.72 -3.66
C PRO A 368 17.45 -19.06 -2.25
N GLU A 369 17.11 -18.04 -1.46
CA GLU A 369 16.68 -18.29 -0.09
C GLU A 369 15.39 -19.13 -0.09
N GLU A 370 15.44 -20.27 0.60
CA GLU A 370 14.24 -20.89 1.16
C GLU A 370 13.77 -20.08 2.36
N LEU A 371 13.52 -18.78 2.17
CA LEU A 371 12.76 -18.05 3.17
C LEU A 371 11.45 -18.81 3.36
N PRO A 372 11.03 -19.13 4.59
CA PRO A 372 9.63 -19.43 4.84
C PRO A 372 8.88 -18.20 4.38
N TYR A 373 8.30 -18.34 3.19
CA TYR A 373 7.60 -17.32 2.45
C TYR A 373 6.66 -16.63 3.43
N ILE A 374 7.03 -15.42 3.88
CA ILE A 374 5.98 -14.48 4.27
C ILE A 374 5.23 -14.33 2.96
N PRO A 375 3.94 -14.65 2.90
CA PRO A 375 3.18 -14.36 1.72
C PRO A 375 3.09 -12.85 1.60
N MET A 376 4.16 -12.25 1.07
CA MET A 376 3.97 -11.21 0.09
C MET A 376 3.06 -11.85 -0.96
N PRO A 377 2.01 -11.12 -1.40
CA PRO A 377 1.30 -11.47 -2.62
C PRO A 377 2.29 -12.07 -3.62
N PRO A 378 2.03 -13.22 -4.26
CA PRO A 378 2.89 -13.67 -5.34
C PRO A 378 3.10 -12.46 -6.25
N ASP A 379 4.36 -12.03 -6.34
CA ASP A 379 4.72 -10.98 -7.26
C ASP A 379 4.24 -11.50 -8.62
N PRO A 380 3.34 -10.81 -9.32
CA PRO A 380 2.90 -11.24 -10.64
C PRO A 380 4.07 -11.41 -11.63
N PHE A 381 5.28 -10.95 -11.28
CA PHE A 381 6.52 -11.13 -12.03
C PHE A 381 7.47 -12.21 -11.48
N THR A 382 7.25 -12.73 -10.26
CA THR A 382 7.80 -14.05 -9.94
C THR A 382 7.02 -15.06 -10.76
N ILE A 383 7.61 -15.45 -11.90
CA ILE A 383 7.19 -16.62 -12.66
C ILE A 383 7.07 -17.74 -11.63
N PRO A 384 5.87 -18.31 -11.41
CA PRO A 384 5.71 -19.40 -10.47
C PRO A 384 6.61 -20.56 -10.94
N GLY A 385 7.75 -20.77 -10.30
CA GLY A 385 8.57 -21.97 -10.51
C GLY A 385 10.09 -21.80 -10.52
N GLU A 386 10.66 -20.62 -10.80
CA GLU A 386 12.13 -20.45 -10.85
C GLU A 386 12.58 -19.36 -9.89
N LYS A 387 12.90 -19.75 -8.65
CA LYS A 387 13.71 -18.89 -7.80
C LYS A 387 15.10 -18.75 -8.43
N ARG A 388 15.57 -17.52 -8.61
CA ARG A 388 16.89 -17.24 -9.21
C ARG A 388 17.94 -17.11 -8.11
N ASP A 389 19.15 -17.57 -8.39
CA ASP A 389 20.28 -17.46 -7.46
C ASP A 389 20.54 -15.99 -7.08
N ILE A 390 20.91 -15.76 -5.83
CA ILE A 390 21.28 -14.44 -5.33
C ILE A 390 22.71 -14.13 -5.74
N MET A 391 22.95 -12.91 -6.20
CA MET A 391 24.27 -12.45 -6.61
C MET A 391 24.85 -11.53 -5.54
N ILE A 392 26.02 -11.88 -5.03
CA ILE A 392 26.82 -11.02 -4.15
C ILE A 392 28.07 -10.61 -4.91
N TYR A 393 28.30 -9.31 -5.02
CA TYR A 393 29.54 -8.74 -5.55
C TYR A 393 30.40 -8.26 -4.40
N VAL A 394 31.62 -8.76 -4.30
CA VAL A 394 32.54 -8.48 -3.19
C VAL A 394 33.83 -7.91 -3.74
N ARG A 395 34.27 -6.77 -3.19
CA ARG A 395 35.52 -6.13 -3.61
C ARG A 395 36.72 -7.05 -3.42
N ASP A 396 37.61 -7.09 -4.41
CA ASP A 396 38.84 -7.87 -4.37
C ASP A 396 39.66 -7.54 -3.11
N GLY A 397 40.14 -8.60 -2.44
CA GLY A 397 40.95 -8.49 -1.22
C GLY A 397 40.16 -8.27 0.08
N LEU A 398 38.82 -8.27 0.01
CA LEU A 398 37.97 -8.19 1.20
C LEU A 398 37.64 -9.56 1.82
N LEU A 399 37.67 -10.63 1.00
CA LEU A 399 37.51 -12.00 1.48
C LEU A 399 38.80 -12.43 2.21
N GLU A 400 38.68 -12.86 3.46
CA GLU A 400 39.78 -13.43 4.25
C GLU A 400 40.25 -14.80 3.73
#